data_AF-A0A7I7SMX1-F1
#
_entry.id   AF-A0A7I7SMX1-F1
#
_cell.length_a   1.000
_cell.length_b   1.000
_cell.length_c   1.000
_cell.angle_alpha   90.00
_cell.angle_beta   90.00
_cell.angle_gamma   90.00
#
_symmetry.space_group_name_H-M   'P 1'
#
loop_
_entity.id
_entity.type
_entity.pdbx_description
1 polymer ?
#
loop_
_entity_poly.entity_id
_entity_poly.type
_entity_poly.pdbx_seq_one_letter_code
_entity_poly.pdbx_strand_id
1 'polypeptide(L)'
;MTTALPFTFFDCDNQYYEAEDAFTRHIDSKLKKRAMQWAELDGRQRLMVGGRVNRFIPNPTLDPVGKPGALDEHFRGPQSPWRRIEFSHGRLGIAYQERIFTAPVRPVGPENR
;
A
#
# COMPACT_ATOMS: atom_id res chain seq x y z
N MET A 1 -28.53 2.22 -20.45
CA MET A 1 -28.41 3.70 -20.44
C MET A 1 -26.96 4.03 -20.15
N THR A 2 -26.31 4.78 -21.03
CA THR A 2 -24.92 5.20 -20.81
C THR A 2 -24.95 6.41 -19.90
N THR A 3 -24.43 6.29 -18.68
CA THR A 3 -24.32 7.39 -17.71
C THR A 3 -23.17 8.32 -18.11
N ALA A 4 -23.23 8.89 -19.31
CA ALA A 4 -22.24 9.84 -19.80
C ALA A 4 -22.57 11.22 -19.25
N LEU A 5 -21.63 11.80 -18.51
CA LEU A 5 -21.78 13.13 -17.92
C LEU A 5 -21.41 14.19 -18.96
N PRO A 6 -22.08 15.36 -19.01
CA PRO A 6 -21.89 16.36 -20.07
C PRO A 6 -20.61 17.20 -19.90
N PHE A 7 -19.65 16.73 -19.10
CA PHE A 7 -18.40 17.41 -18.81
C PHE A 7 -17.28 16.41 -18.51
N THR A 8 -16.04 16.86 -18.68
CA THR A 8 -14.83 16.11 -18.34
C THR A 8 -14.51 16.32 -16.86
N PHE A 9 -14.13 15.25 -16.17
CA PHE A 9 -13.66 15.32 -14.78
C PHE A 9 -12.16 15.45 -14.74
N PHE A 10 -11.68 16.15 -13.72
CA PHE A 10 -10.29 16.13 -13.32
C PHE A 10 -10.21 15.39 -11.99
N ASP A 11 -9.50 14.27 -11.97
CA ASP A 11 -9.30 13.48 -10.77
C ASP A 11 -7.92 13.81 -10.17
N CYS A 12 -7.95 14.42 -8.99
CA CYS A 12 -6.76 14.91 -8.29
C CYS A 12 -6.00 13.81 -7.53
N ASP A 13 -6.49 12.57 -7.48
CA ASP A 13 -5.88 11.47 -6.71
C ASP A 13 -5.85 10.17 -7.51
N ASN A 14 -4.92 10.11 -8.47
CA ASN A 14 -4.60 8.88 -9.19
C ASN A 14 -3.31 8.27 -8.67
N GLN A 15 -3.24 6.95 -8.61
CA GLN A 15 -2.09 6.20 -8.12
C GLN A 15 -1.66 5.16 -9.16
N TYR A 16 -0.36 4.86 -9.19
CA TYR A 16 0.23 3.82 -10.03
C TYR A 16 0.87 2.74 -9.16
N TYR A 17 0.95 1.52 -9.67
CA TYR A 17 1.77 0.47 -9.07
C TYR A 17 3.20 0.57 -9.61
N GLU A 18 4.17 0.71 -8.72
CA GLU A 18 5.56 0.89 -9.09
C GLU A 18 6.18 -0.38 -9.70
N ALA A 19 7.08 -0.17 -10.66
CA ALA A 19 8.02 -1.22 -11.06
C ALA A 19 8.94 -1.61 -9.90
N GLU A 20 9.40 -2.86 -9.87
CA GLU A 20 10.24 -3.38 -8.77
C GLU A 20 11.54 -2.58 -8.56
N ASP A 21 12.06 -1.97 -9.61
CA ASP A 21 13.29 -1.19 -9.59
C ASP A 21 13.06 0.33 -9.45
N ALA A 22 11.82 0.80 -9.20
CA ALA A 22 11.49 2.22 -9.09
C ALA A 22 12.38 2.98 -8.09
N PHE A 23 12.76 2.31 -6.99
CA PHE A 23 13.60 2.90 -5.94
C PHE A 23 15.09 2.51 -6.04
N THR A 24 15.49 1.69 -7.03
CA THR A 24 16.86 1.15 -7.13
C THR A 24 17.55 1.50 -8.44
N ARG A 25 16.80 1.78 -9.51
CA ARG A 25 17.32 2.02 -10.87
C ARG A 25 18.29 3.20 -10.94
N HIS A 26 18.00 4.29 -10.23
CA HIS A 26 18.75 5.55 -10.33
C HIS A 26 19.29 6.07 -8.99
N ILE A 27 19.29 5.25 -7.94
CA ILE A 27 19.73 5.68 -6.62
C ILE A 27 21.27 5.77 -6.52
N ASP A 28 21.78 6.80 -5.84
CA ASP A 28 23.20 6.90 -5.49
C ASP A 28 23.65 5.62 -4.73
N SER A 29 24.78 5.06 -5.14
CA SER A 29 25.36 3.85 -4.56
C SER A 29 25.56 3.94 -3.04
N LYS A 30 25.88 5.14 -2.51
CA LYS A 30 26.05 5.40 -1.07
C LYS A 30 24.74 5.28 -0.29
N LEU A 31 23.60 5.46 -0.95
CA LEU A 31 22.27 5.42 -0.32
C LEU A 31 21.62 4.04 -0.38
N LYS A 32 22.09 3.15 -1.26
CA LYS A 32 21.50 1.81 -1.48
C LYS A 32 21.24 1.04 -0.19
N LYS A 33 22.19 1.07 0.76
CA LYS A 33 22.05 0.36 2.05
C LYS A 33 20.94 0.91 2.95
N ARG A 34 20.59 2.20 2.81
CA ARG A 34 19.58 2.87 3.64
C ARG A 34 18.19 2.86 3.01
N ALA A 35 18.12 2.72 1.69
CA ALA A 35 16.89 2.83 0.91
C ALA A 35 16.14 1.48 0.78
N MET A 36 15.16 1.45 -0.12
CA MET A 36 14.35 0.27 -0.42
C MET A 36 15.20 -0.84 -1.02
N GLN A 37 15.00 -2.06 -0.55
CA GLN A 37 15.67 -3.28 -1.01
C GLN A 37 14.66 -4.42 -1.08
N TRP A 38 14.90 -5.34 -2.02
CA TRP A 38 14.20 -6.61 -2.08
C TRP A 38 14.96 -7.67 -1.29
N ALA A 39 14.23 -8.50 -0.57
CA ALA A 39 14.77 -9.66 0.13
C ALA A 39 13.82 -10.84 0.00
N GLU A 40 14.38 -12.04 -0.07
CA GLU A 40 13.62 -13.28 -0.01
C GLU A 40 13.67 -13.85 1.41
N LEU A 41 12.49 -14.02 2.03
CA LEU A 41 12.34 -14.60 3.36
C LEU A 41 11.26 -15.66 3.31
N ASP A 42 11.56 -16.87 3.77
CA ASP A 42 10.63 -18.00 3.82
C ASP A 42 9.95 -18.29 2.46
N GLY A 43 10.72 -18.18 1.37
CA GLY A 43 10.22 -18.35 -0.01
C GLY A 43 9.29 -17.23 -0.49
N ARG A 44 9.26 -16.08 0.20
CA ARG A 44 8.44 -14.91 -0.16
C ARG A 44 9.32 -13.68 -0.36
N GLN A 45 9.05 -12.94 -1.43
CA GLN A 45 9.63 -11.61 -1.61
C GLN A 45 9.06 -10.62 -0.57
N ARG A 46 9.95 -9.84 0.04
CA ARG A 46 9.65 -8.81 1.02
C ARG A 46 10.46 -7.55 0.70
N LEU A 47 9.90 -6.41 1.10
CA LEU A 47 10.63 -5.15 1.08
C LEU A 47 11.41 -4.97 2.38
N MET A 48 12.59 -4.37 2.27
CA MET A 48 13.42 -3.92 3.38
C MET A 48 13.72 -2.42 3.21
N VAL A 49 13.78 -1.70 4.33
CA VAL A 49 14.20 -0.30 4.37
C VAL A 49 15.19 -0.12 5.52
N GLY A 50 16.35 0.45 5.25
CA GLY A 50 17.39 0.67 6.26
C GLY A 50 17.84 -0.60 6.99
N GLY A 51 17.88 -1.74 6.28
CA GLY A 51 18.24 -3.03 6.86
C GLY A 51 17.14 -3.70 7.69
N ARG A 52 15.91 -3.19 7.69
CA ARG A 52 14.78 -3.74 8.45
C ARG A 52 13.67 -4.21 7.51
N VAL A 53 13.12 -5.39 7.76
CA VAL A 53 12.00 -5.95 6.99
C VAL A 53 10.75 -5.11 7.19
N ASN A 54 10.15 -4.69 6.08
CA ASN A 54 8.87 -4.02 6.04
C ASN A 54 7.75 -5.06 6.27
N ARG A 55 7.07 -4.95 7.42
CA ARG A 55 5.89 -5.77 7.78
C ARG A 55 4.56 -5.05 7.57
N PHE A 56 4.61 -3.84 7.01
CA PHE A 56 3.44 -3.04 6.65
C PHE A 56 2.78 -3.59 5.40
N ILE A 57 3.57 -3.91 4.35
CA ILE A 57 3.09 -4.40 3.06
C ILE A 57 3.23 -5.93 2.98
N PRO A 58 2.14 -6.71 3.06
CA PRO A 58 2.20 -8.17 3.05
C PRO A 58 2.54 -8.75 1.67
N ASN A 59 2.06 -8.12 0.60
CA ASN A 59 2.37 -8.46 -0.79
C ASN A 59 2.97 -7.23 -1.50
N PRO A 60 4.31 -7.13 -1.58
CA PRO A 60 4.97 -5.94 -2.13
C PRO A 60 4.92 -5.81 -3.65
N THR A 61 4.65 -6.90 -4.39
CA THR A 61 4.51 -6.85 -5.85
C THR A 61 3.14 -6.38 -6.29
N LEU A 62 2.17 -6.38 -5.36
CA LEU A 62 0.76 -6.03 -5.62
C LEU A 62 0.15 -6.85 -6.76
N ASP A 63 0.69 -8.04 -7.03
CA ASP A 63 0.16 -9.02 -7.97
C ASP A 63 -0.52 -10.16 -7.19
N PRO A 64 -1.84 -10.37 -7.35
CA PRO A 64 -2.77 -9.62 -8.20
C PRO A 64 -3.17 -8.26 -7.60
N VAL A 65 -3.44 -7.30 -8.49
CA VAL A 65 -3.88 -5.96 -8.12
C VAL A 65 -5.30 -5.95 -7.55
N GLY A 66 -5.60 -4.96 -6.71
CA GLY A 66 -6.94 -4.76 -6.18
C GLY A 66 -7.94 -4.44 -7.29
N LYS A 67 -9.14 -5.05 -7.24
CA LYS A 67 -10.23 -4.67 -8.16
C LYS A 67 -10.72 -3.25 -7.85
N PRO A 68 -11.13 -2.46 -8.84
CA PRO A 68 -11.82 -1.19 -8.60
C PRO A 68 -13.00 -1.39 -7.65
N GLY A 69 -13.13 -0.54 -6.63
CA GLY A 69 -14.19 -0.62 -5.63
C GLY A 69 -14.05 -1.75 -4.59
N ALA A 70 -12.93 -2.47 -4.54
CA ALA A 70 -12.75 -3.60 -3.60
C ALA A 70 -12.82 -3.19 -2.12
N LEU A 71 -12.66 -1.91 -1.79
CA LEU A 71 -12.80 -1.38 -0.44
C LEU A 71 -14.20 -0.81 -0.13
N ASP A 72 -15.08 -0.68 -1.13
CA ASP A 72 -16.41 -0.08 -0.94
C ASP A 72 -17.20 -0.80 0.15
N GLU A 73 -17.18 -2.13 0.13
CA GLU A 73 -17.90 -2.95 1.12
C GLU A 73 -17.30 -2.84 2.53
N HIS A 74 -15.98 -2.59 2.66
CA HIS A 74 -15.35 -2.32 3.95
C HIS A 74 -15.83 -0.97 4.53
N PHE A 75 -15.93 0.06 3.69
CA PHE A 75 -16.26 1.43 4.12
C PHE A 75 -17.77 1.68 4.32
N ARG A 76 -18.66 0.78 3.87
CA ARG A 76 -20.13 0.92 4.03
C ARG A 76 -20.66 0.87 5.47
N GLY A 77 -19.82 0.59 6.47
CA GLY A 77 -20.15 0.79 7.88
C GLY A 77 -20.16 -0.47 8.75
N PRO A 78 -20.57 -0.34 10.02
CA PRO A 78 -20.23 -1.29 11.09
C PRO A 78 -20.85 -2.69 10.97
N GLN A 79 -21.84 -2.89 10.10
CA GLN A 79 -22.47 -4.20 9.85
C GLN A 79 -21.86 -4.96 8.66
N SER A 80 -20.80 -4.43 8.03
CA SER A 80 -20.14 -5.12 6.92
C SER A 80 -19.52 -6.44 7.37
N PRO A 81 -19.85 -7.58 6.72
CA PRO A 81 -19.26 -8.88 7.04
C PRO A 81 -17.75 -8.92 6.76
N TRP A 82 -17.23 -7.94 6.02
CA TRP A 82 -15.82 -7.79 5.66
C TRP A 82 -15.04 -6.88 6.61
N ARG A 83 -15.62 -6.47 7.74
CA ARG A 83 -14.92 -5.66 8.76
C ARG A 83 -13.77 -6.42 9.42
N ARG A 84 -13.82 -7.76 9.38
CA ARG A 84 -12.72 -8.66 9.74
C ARG A 84 -12.30 -9.43 8.48
N ILE A 85 -11.87 -8.71 7.44
CA ILE A 85 -11.01 -9.34 6.43
C ILE A 85 -9.76 -9.80 7.19
N GLU A 86 -9.70 -11.08 7.51
CA GLU A 86 -8.41 -11.75 7.58
C GLU A 86 -7.81 -11.57 6.18
N PHE A 87 -6.85 -10.67 6.07
CA PHE A 87 -6.04 -10.44 4.87
C PHE A 87 -5.17 -11.68 4.64
N SER A 88 -5.82 -12.79 4.31
CA SER A 88 -5.24 -14.04 3.89
C SER A 88 -4.67 -13.82 2.50
N HIS A 89 -3.45 -13.28 2.46
CA HIS A 89 -2.30 -13.54 1.57
C HIS A 89 -2.53 -14.14 0.16
N GLY A 90 -3.68 -13.95 -0.49
CA GLY A 90 -3.93 -14.64 -1.76
C GLY A 90 -5.23 -14.32 -2.50
N ARG A 91 -6.08 -13.36 -2.05
CA ARG A 91 -7.30 -13.06 -2.82
C ARG A 91 -7.58 -11.61 -3.19
N LEU A 92 -7.05 -10.63 -2.48
CA LEU A 92 -7.28 -9.22 -2.81
C LEU A 92 -6.05 -8.41 -2.35
N GLY A 93 -5.32 -7.80 -3.30
CA GLY A 93 -4.12 -6.98 -3.07
C GLY A 93 -4.38 -5.63 -2.38
N ILE A 94 -5.33 -5.55 -1.45
CA ILE A 94 -5.81 -4.30 -0.84
C ILE A 94 -5.21 -3.96 0.52
N ALA A 95 -4.18 -4.69 0.96
CA ALA A 95 -3.55 -4.46 2.26
C ALA A 95 -2.86 -3.07 2.40
N TYR A 96 -2.64 -2.35 1.30
CA TYR A 96 -1.90 -1.09 1.27
C TYR A 96 -2.71 0.12 1.78
N GLN A 97 -4.00 0.22 1.42
CA GLN A 97 -4.79 1.44 1.69
C GLN A 97 -5.30 1.51 3.14
N GLU A 98 -5.70 0.40 3.75
CA GLU A 98 -6.36 0.43 5.07
C GLU A 98 -5.43 0.76 6.24
N ARG A 99 -4.14 0.43 6.14
CA ARG A 99 -3.20 0.63 7.25
C ARG A 99 -2.68 2.08 7.34
N ILE A 100 -2.91 2.90 6.31
CA ILE A 100 -2.72 4.36 6.35
C ILE A 100 -3.81 5.03 7.20
N PHE A 101 -5.07 4.57 7.08
CA PHE A 101 -6.20 5.16 7.81
C PHE A 101 -6.31 4.72 9.29
N THR A 102 -5.64 3.63 9.67
CA THR A 102 -5.75 3.03 11.02
C THR A 102 -4.47 3.14 11.85
N ALA A 103 -3.41 3.76 11.33
CA ALA A 103 -2.20 4.01 12.11
C ALA A 103 -2.52 5.03 13.23
N PRO A 104 -2.24 4.71 14.52
CA PRO A 104 -2.39 5.69 15.57
C PRO A 104 -1.42 6.84 15.33
N VAL A 105 -1.95 8.06 15.19
CA VAL A 105 -1.14 9.29 15.22
C VAL A 105 -0.47 9.31 16.59
N ARG A 106 0.86 9.14 16.64
CA ARG A 106 1.58 9.34 17.89
C ARG A 106 1.52 10.84 18.22
N PRO A 107 1.15 11.22 19.46
CA PRO A 107 1.25 12.62 19.85
C PRO A 107 2.72 13.06 19.74
N VAL A 108 2.94 14.21 19.10
CA VAL A 108 4.24 14.88 19.06
C VAL A 108 4.47 15.47 20.44
N GLY A 109 5.46 14.95 21.17
CA GLY A 109 5.87 15.47 22.47
C GLY A 109 6.53 16.86 22.35
N PRO A 110 6.51 17.67 23.43
CA PRO A 110 6.97 19.06 23.42
C PRO A 110 8.49 19.25 23.24
N GLU A 111 9.29 18.17 23.25
CA GLU A 111 10.76 18.22 23.27
C GLU A 111 11.48 18.55 21.95
N ASN A 112 10.81 19.09 20.91
CA ASN A 112 11.49 19.56 19.69
C ASN A 112 11.10 21.01 19.32
N ARG A 113 11.56 21.96 20.14
CA ARG A 113 11.79 23.36 19.74
C ARG A 113 13.24 23.74 20.01
#